data_AF-A0A9D5YU88-F1
#
_entry.id   AF-A0A9D5YU88-F1
#
_cell.length_a   1.000
_cell.length_b   1.000
_cell.length_c   1.000
_cell.angle_alpha   90.00
_cell.angle_beta   90.00
_cell.angle_gamma   90.00
#
_symmetry.space_group_name_H-M   'P 1'
#
loop_
_entity.id
_entity.type
_entity.pdbx_description
1 polymer ?
#
loop_
_entity_poly.entity_id
_entity_poly.type
_entity_poly.pdbx_seq_one_letter_code
_entity_poly.pdbx_strand_id
1 'polypeptide(L)'
;MRRSQSRRSSPTSSFRKSRASATPTKAGAAFPTTFIHPADPRFREISRLFIEEQTRLFGTDHLYAADPFIEMTPASTDPAYLADFARAVYQGMTAADPEAVWVQQGWFFSFDPGFWKPEQGRAFVSAVPDEHLLFLDLYCENVEVWRRTEGFFGKPWLWSIVGCFGDTVTLQGGLPQIADRLPAAVASPEGSRLRGTGLLMEGLGYNPVVYDLMSDLSWQPRRLDLSAWLDDYTLRRYGRKDAHAQAAWRTLLATAYRAPARTGTTLEMRPDFALGWRFRGLPYDPAALAGAWPELLAAAPRLGDRDTYRFDLVNVSRQVLANYAGQVYSRMMAAYERKDRPEFLRLRDEYLQLFADLDELLATRREFLLGPWLADAERWAGSEPERRLYHYNARRLITIWGVEENPWDLNDYARKQWSGLLTDFYRPRWEMFLSALSRALDTGVAFDTSAYRRDIVALEEAWVRQDRSFPTAPRGDSVAVCRRLLRAYGSRVRRPEASSLTTGKPATCSHALPGHPPELANDGWFGDTQRFWSTDVTADPEAWWQVDLEKPTTVGRVVLVFYFGDRRTYGYTVETSRDGQSFELAYDGRDNEERATIAGADCRFAPRKARYLRVTLPRNSANTGRHLVEVMAYPE
;
A
#
# COMPACT_ATOMS: atom_id res chain seq x y z
N MET A 1 -65.83 -16.40 33.91
CA MET A 1 -65.02 -17.32 33.07
C MET A 1 -63.76 -16.60 32.63
N ARG A 2 -62.61 -16.99 33.19
CA ARG A 2 -61.28 -16.46 32.88
C ARG A 2 -60.77 -17.10 31.58
N ARG A 3 -60.35 -16.31 30.59
CA ARG A 3 -59.44 -16.77 29.53
C ARG A 3 -58.06 -16.17 29.78
N SER A 4 -57.08 -17.06 29.88
CA SER A 4 -55.68 -16.81 30.18
C SER A 4 -54.98 -16.04 29.06
N GLN A 5 -54.38 -14.90 29.40
CA GLN A 5 -53.32 -14.30 28.60
C GLN A 5 -52.02 -15.07 28.88
N SER A 6 -51.53 -15.87 27.92
CA SER A 6 -50.15 -16.34 27.94
C SER A 6 -49.25 -15.18 27.56
N ARG A 7 -48.43 -14.71 28.52
CA ARG A 7 -47.34 -13.76 28.25
C ARG A 7 -46.36 -14.40 27.27
N ARG A 8 -46.29 -13.90 26.04
CA ARG A 8 -45.10 -14.07 25.19
C ARG A 8 -44.00 -13.20 25.77
N SER A 9 -42.97 -13.83 26.31
CA SER A 9 -41.73 -13.14 26.72
C SER A 9 -41.06 -12.53 25.51
N SER A 10 -40.68 -11.26 25.64
CA SER A 10 -39.80 -10.54 24.71
C SER A 10 -38.50 -11.33 24.45
N PRO A 11 -37.96 -11.38 23.21
CA PRO A 11 -36.69 -12.03 22.89
C PRO A 11 -35.48 -11.41 23.64
N THR A 12 -35.64 -10.23 24.24
CA THR A 12 -34.55 -9.49 24.89
C THR A 12 -34.21 -9.94 26.32
N SER A 13 -34.94 -10.90 26.92
CA SER A 13 -34.69 -11.31 28.31
C SER A 13 -33.70 -12.46 28.51
N SER A 14 -33.41 -13.28 27.49
CA SER A 14 -32.57 -14.49 27.63
C SER A 14 -31.07 -14.21 27.76
N PHE A 15 -30.60 -13.00 27.43
CA PHE A 15 -29.16 -12.70 27.34
C PHE A 15 -28.63 -11.71 28.40
N ARG A 16 -29.44 -11.28 29.39
CA ARG A 16 -29.03 -10.22 30.36
C ARG A 16 -27.90 -10.61 31.34
N LYS A 17 -27.59 -11.90 31.52
CA LYS A 17 -26.44 -12.36 32.34
C LYS A 17 -25.10 -12.39 31.57
N SER A 18 -25.08 -12.06 30.28
CA SER A 18 -23.95 -12.30 29.36
C SER A 18 -22.78 -11.31 29.43
N ARG A 19 -22.90 -10.18 30.12
CA ARG A 19 -21.77 -9.23 30.26
C ARG A 19 -20.56 -9.83 30.98
N ALA A 20 -20.73 -10.91 31.73
CA ALA A 20 -19.66 -11.56 32.49
C ALA A 20 -18.83 -12.59 31.69
N SER A 21 -19.27 -13.00 30.48
CA SER A 21 -18.60 -14.02 29.64
C SER A 21 -18.10 -13.47 28.31
N ALA A 22 -18.22 -12.15 28.13
CA ALA A 22 -17.80 -11.40 26.96
C ALA A 22 -16.39 -10.86 27.22
N THR A 23 -15.39 -11.31 26.46
CA THR A 23 -14.03 -10.77 26.59
C THR A 23 -13.84 -9.67 25.55
N PRO A 24 -13.54 -8.42 25.98
CA PRO A 24 -13.13 -7.37 25.04
C PRO A 24 -11.79 -7.77 24.43
N THR A 25 -11.66 -7.71 23.10
CA THR A 25 -10.33 -7.79 22.47
C THR A 25 -9.58 -6.48 22.72
N LYS A 26 -8.28 -6.59 23.01
CA LYS A 26 -7.38 -5.44 23.03
C LYS A 26 -6.70 -5.37 21.66
N ALA A 27 -6.82 -4.21 21.02
CA ALA A 27 -6.23 -3.85 19.72
C ALA A 27 -6.74 -4.68 18.50
N GLY A 28 -7.05 -3.98 17.41
CA GLY A 28 -7.17 -4.55 16.07
C GLY A 28 -8.46 -4.20 15.32
N ALA A 29 -9.59 -4.12 16.02
CA ALA A 29 -10.86 -3.85 15.36
C ALA A 29 -11.13 -2.34 15.22
N ALA A 30 -11.41 -1.88 13.99
CA ALA A 30 -11.94 -0.55 13.69
C ALA A 30 -13.29 -0.25 14.37
N PHE A 31 -13.98 -1.31 14.80
CA PHE A 31 -15.27 -1.25 15.45
C PHE A 31 -15.32 -2.15 16.70
N PRO A 32 -16.11 -1.80 17.72
CA PRO A 32 -16.25 -2.63 18.92
C PRO A 32 -16.69 -4.06 18.57
N THR A 33 -15.89 -5.04 18.99
CA THR A 33 -16.16 -6.47 18.76
C THR A 33 -16.28 -7.20 20.10
N THR A 34 -17.15 -8.21 20.18
CA THR A 34 -17.35 -9.02 21.39
C THR A 34 -17.60 -10.46 20.97
N PHE A 35 -16.94 -11.42 21.63
CA PHE A 35 -17.13 -12.85 21.39
C PHE A 35 -17.53 -13.56 22.68
N ILE A 36 -18.21 -14.71 22.52
CA ILE A 36 -18.53 -15.60 23.64
C ILE A 36 -17.27 -16.37 24.02
N HIS A 37 -16.88 -16.32 25.28
CA HIS A 37 -15.74 -17.10 25.76
C HIS A 37 -15.96 -18.62 25.50
N PRO A 38 -14.99 -19.38 24.98
CA PRO A 38 -15.21 -20.78 24.62
C PRO A 38 -15.51 -21.71 25.81
N ALA A 39 -15.13 -21.33 27.03
CA ALA A 39 -15.52 -22.04 28.25
C ALA A 39 -17.00 -21.84 28.64
N ASP A 40 -17.72 -20.93 28.00
CA ASP A 40 -19.16 -20.79 28.18
C ASP A 40 -19.88 -21.94 27.48
N PRO A 41 -20.75 -22.73 28.17
CA PRO A 41 -21.46 -23.85 27.55
C PRO A 41 -22.25 -23.48 26.30
N ARG A 42 -22.69 -22.21 26.19
CA ARG A 42 -23.44 -21.69 25.03
C ARG A 42 -22.58 -21.58 23.78
N PHE A 43 -21.26 -21.48 23.91
CA PHE A 43 -20.36 -21.44 22.75
C PHE A 43 -20.60 -22.67 21.87
N ARG A 44 -20.53 -23.86 22.48
CA ARG A 44 -20.74 -25.13 21.78
C ARG A 44 -22.16 -25.28 21.23
N GLU A 45 -23.16 -24.87 22.00
CA GLU A 45 -24.56 -24.91 21.57
C GLU A 45 -24.79 -24.05 20.32
N ILE A 46 -24.30 -22.81 20.33
CA ILE A 46 -24.43 -21.86 19.22
C ILE A 46 -23.64 -22.33 18.00
N SER A 47 -22.40 -22.80 18.17
CA SER A 47 -21.58 -23.34 17.07
C SER A 47 -22.28 -24.51 16.37
N ARG A 48 -22.82 -25.46 17.15
CA ARG A 48 -23.55 -26.61 16.60
C ARG A 48 -24.79 -26.16 15.82
N LEU A 49 -25.63 -25.30 16.41
CA LEU A 49 -26.84 -24.80 15.76
C LEU A 49 -26.54 -24.03 14.47
N PHE A 50 -25.46 -23.24 14.46
CA PHE A 50 -25.04 -22.50 13.28
C PHE A 50 -24.69 -23.43 12.12
N ILE A 51 -23.88 -24.47 12.39
CA ILE A 51 -23.48 -25.44 11.36
C ILE A 51 -24.65 -26.31 10.92
N GLU A 52 -25.51 -26.76 11.84
CA GLU A 52 -26.72 -27.51 11.50
C GLU A 52 -27.65 -26.73 10.55
N GLU A 53 -27.88 -25.45 10.83
CA GLU A 53 -28.70 -24.60 9.95
C GLU A 53 -28.01 -24.28 8.62
N GLN A 54 -26.70 -24.05 8.61
CA GLN A 54 -25.93 -23.89 7.38
C GLN A 54 -26.02 -25.15 6.50
N THR A 55 -25.79 -26.33 7.09
CA THR A 55 -25.90 -27.62 6.41
C THR A 55 -27.32 -27.89 5.92
N ARG A 56 -28.36 -27.55 6.70
CA ARG A 56 -29.76 -27.68 6.28
C ARG A 56 -30.08 -26.83 5.05
N LEU A 57 -29.49 -25.64 4.94
CA LEU A 57 -29.74 -24.71 3.83
C LEU A 57 -28.92 -25.03 2.58
N PHE A 58 -27.68 -25.50 2.73
CA PHE A 58 -26.71 -25.55 1.63
C PHE A 58 -26.02 -26.90 1.43
N GLY A 59 -26.21 -27.88 2.32
CA GLY A 59 -25.37 -29.08 2.40
C GLY A 59 -24.02 -28.79 3.06
N THR A 60 -23.11 -29.77 3.03
CA THR A 60 -21.75 -29.62 3.54
C THR A 60 -20.75 -30.37 2.66
N ASP A 61 -19.55 -29.79 2.53
CA ASP A 61 -18.34 -30.43 2.00
C ASP A 61 -17.32 -30.72 3.12
N HIS A 62 -17.77 -30.65 4.38
CA HIS A 62 -16.99 -30.85 5.61
C HIS A 62 -15.89 -29.81 5.86
N LEU A 63 -15.72 -28.80 5.00
CA LEU A 63 -14.74 -27.72 5.16
C LEU A 63 -15.41 -26.47 5.74
N TYR A 64 -14.95 -26.01 6.91
CA TYR A 64 -15.53 -24.86 7.61
C TYR A 64 -14.48 -23.79 7.88
N ALA A 65 -14.71 -22.57 7.39
CA ALA A 65 -13.84 -21.43 7.66
C ALA A 65 -14.27 -20.70 8.94
N ALA A 66 -13.32 -20.47 9.85
CA ALA A 66 -13.50 -19.65 11.03
C ALA A 66 -12.16 -19.03 11.42
N ASP A 67 -12.13 -17.77 11.84
CA ASP A 67 -10.88 -17.08 12.19
C ASP A 67 -11.05 -16.26 13.48
N PRO A 68 -10.87 -16.86 14.66
CA PRO A 68 -11.23 -16.22 15.93
C PRO A 68 -10.35 -15.03 16.29
N PHE A 69 -9.15 -14.93 15.70
CA PHE A 69 -8.13 -13.93 16.03
C PHE A 69 -7.55 -13.23 14.79
N ILE A 70 -8.31 -13.16 13.69
CA ILE A 70 -7.90 -12.37 12.52
C ILE A 70 -7.80 -10.90 12.92
N GLU A 71 -6.60 -10.34 12.82
CA GLU A 71 -6.27 -8.97 13.24
C GLU A 71 -6.72 -8.63 14.67
N MET A 72 -6.75 -9.62 15.57
CA MET A 72 -7.11 -9.41 16.97
C MET A 72 -6.12 -10.12 17.87
N THR A 73 -5.64 -9.42 18.91
CA THR A 73 -4.75 -10.03 19.90
C THR A 73 -5.59 -10.79 20.95
N PRO A 74 -5.30 -12.09 21.19
CA PRO A 74 -5.99 -12.84 22.24
C PRO A 74 -5.81 -12.21 23.64
N ALA A 75 -6.73 -12.52 24.54
CA ALA A 75 -6.77 -11.90 25.87
C ALA A 75 -5.67 -12.39 26.83
N SER A 76 -5.02 -13.52 26.52
CA SER A 76 -3.96 -14.12 27.34
C SER A 76 -2.88 -14.73 26.45
N THR A 77 -1.62 -14.57 26.84
CA THR A 77 -0.46 -15.22 26.22
C THR A 77 -0.19 -16.63 26.76
N ASP A 78 -1.02 -17.12 27.69
CA ASP A 78 -0.91 -18.45 28.28
C ASP A 78 -1.18 -19.53 27.21
N PRO A 79 -0.22 -20.44 26.95
CA PRO A 79 -0.40 -21.56 26.03
C PRO A 79 -1.65 -22.42 26.32
N ALA A 80 -2.00 -22.64 27.59
CA ALA A 80 -3.16 -23.44 27.96
C ALA A 80 -4.47 -22.76 27.53
N TYR A 81 -4.57 -21.45 27.72
CA TYR A 81 -5.71 -20.64 27.26
C TYR A 81 -5.91 -20.76 25.74
N LEU A 82 -4.82 -20.66 24.97
CA LEU A 82 -4.87 -20.74 23.51
C LEU A 82 -5.26 -22.14 23.02
N ALA A 83 -4.70 -23.17 23.65
CA ALA A 83 -5.04 -24.56 23.34
C ALA A 83 -6.51 -24.88 23.65
N ASP A 84 -7.02 -24.44 24.80
CA ASP A 84 -8.41 -24.64 25.20
C ASP A 84 -9.37 -23.89 24.26
N PHE A 85 -9.00 -22.69 23.83
CA PHE A 85 -9.76 -21.92 22.86
C PHE A 85 -9.88 -22.67 21.53
N ALA A 86 -8.74 -23.08 20.94
CA ALA A 86 -8.72 -23.81 19.67
C ALA A 86 -9.50 -25.13 19.76
N ARG A 87 -9.35 -25.86 20.85
CA ARG A 87 -10.09 -27.11 21.09
C ARG A 87 -11.59 -26.88 21.15
N ALA A 88 -12.04 -25.81 21.79
CA ALA A 88 -13.47 -25.49 21.90
C ALA A 88 -14.07 -25.08 20.55
N VAL A 89 -13.35 -24.34 19.71
CA VAL A 89 -13.76 -24.05 18.32
C VAL A 89 -13.94 -25.34 17.54
N TYR A 90 -12.92 -26.20 17.54
CA TYR A 90 -12.96 -27.48 16.83
C TYR A 90 -14.09 -28.41 17.34
N GLN A 91 -14.24 -28.55 18.66
CA GLN A 91 -15.33 -29.34 19.25
C GLN A 91 -16.72 -28.77 18.96
N GLY A 92 -16.83 -27.45 18.73
CA GLY A 92 -18.05 -26.80 18.26
C GLY A 92 -18.42 -27.25 16.85
N MET A 93 -17.42 -27.36 15.96
CA MET A 93 -17.60 -27.87 14.60
C MET A 93 -17.98 -29.35 14.60
N THR A 94 -17.19 -30.18 15.28
CA THR A 94 -17.40 -31.64 15.29
C THR A 94 -18.61 -32.10 16.08
N ALA A 95 -19.24 -31.20 16.85
CA ALA A 95 -20.52 -31.49 17.49
C ALA A 95 -21.69 -31.53 16.48
N ALA A 96 -21.55 -30.86 15.33
CA ALA A 96 -22.53 -30.90 14.25
C ALA A 96 -22.09 -31.83 13.11
N ASP A 97 -20.80 -31.86 12.80
CA ASP A 97 -20.23 -32.65 11.70
C ASP A 97 -18.94 -33.36 12.12
N PRO A 98 -18.96 -34.69 12.38
CA PRO A 98 -17.77 -35.44 12.80
C PRO A 98 -16.62 -35.43 11.79
N GLU A 99 -16.87 -35.12 10.52
CA GLU A 99 -15.86 -35.06 9.45
C GLU A 99 -15.28 -33.64 9.26
N ALA A 100 -15.73 -32.68 10.06
CA ALA A 100 -15.35 -31.27 9.93
C ALA A 100 -13.83 -31.05 9.92
N VAL A 101 -13.36 -30.31 8.91
CA VAL A 101 -12.02 -29.74 8.81
C VAL A 101 -12.13 -28.24 8.95
N TRP A 102 -11.40 -27.70 9.92
CA TRP A 102 -11.30 -26.25 10.13
C TRP A 102 -10.31 -25.66 9.12
N VAL A 103 -10.80 -24.79 8.25
CA VAL A 103 -9.98 -23.97 7.34
C VAL A 103 -9.67 -22.63 8.03
N GLN A 104 -8.40 -22.38 8.34
CA GLN A 104 -7.95 -21.24 9.14
C GLN A 104 -6.95 -20.38 8.35
N GLN A 105 -7.14 -19.07 8.36
CA GLN A 105 -6.15 -18.13 7.82
C GLN A 105 -4.95 -18.01 8.77
N GLY A 106 -3.74 -18.04 8.20
CA GLY A 106 -2.49 -17.86 8.94
C GLY A 106 -2.10 -16.39 9.20
N TRP A 107 -2.92 -15.43 8.77
CA TRP A 107 -2.59 -13.99 8.83
C TRP A 107 -2.24 -13.48 10.22
N PHE A 108 -2.87 -14.02 11.28
CA PHE A 108 -2.62 -13.59 12.65
C PHE A 108 -1.15 -13.77 13.08
N PHE A 109 -0.44 -14.77 12.53
CA PHE A 109 1.00 -14.95 12.74
C PHE A 109 1.84 -13.84 12.10
N SER A 110 1.37 -13.28 10.97
CA SER A 110 2.02 -12.17 10.27
C SER A 110 1.65 -10.82 10.89
N PHE A 111 0.40 -10.65 11.31
CA PHE A 111 -0.16 -9.42 11.86
C PHE A 111 0.41 -9.07 13.24
N ASP A 112 0.47 -10.03 14.17
CA ASP A 112 0.98 -9.83 15.53
C ASP A 112 2.06 -10.87 15.89
N PRO A 113 3.25 -10.80 15.26
CA PRO A 113 4.35 -11.72 15.52
C PRO A 113 4.95 -11.54 16.93
N GLY A 114 4.66 -10.41 17.60
CA GLY A 114 5.10 -10.16 18.98
C GLY A 114 4.31 -11.00 19.99
N PHE A 115 3.01 -11.17 19.75
CA PHE A 115 2.15 -12.08 20.51
C PHE A 115 2.37 -13.54 20.10
N TRP A 116 2.30 -13.85 18.80
CA TRP A 116 2.30 -15.22 18.28
C TRP A 116 3.70 -15.80 18.12
N LYS A 117 4.39 -15.97 19.25
CA LYS A 117 5.70 -16.65 19.31
C LYS A 117 5.53 -18.16 19.12
N PRO A 118 6.62 -18.92 18.87
CA PRO A 118 6.54 -20.35 18.59
C PRO A 118 5.76 -21.17 19.62
N GLU A 119 5.88 -20.85 20.92
CA GLU A 119 5.16 -21.55 22.00
C GLU A 119 3.64 -21.32 21.92
N GLN A 120 3.20 -20.06 21.80
CA GLN A 120 1.79 -19.68 21.70
C GLN A 120 1.17 -20.25 20.42
N GLY A 121 1.88 -20.13 19.29
CA GLY A 121 1.47 -20.70 18.01
C GLY A 121 1.31 -22.21 18.08
N ARG A 122 2.31 -22.92 18.62
CA ARG A 122 2.29 -24.37 18.75
C ARG A 122 1.14 -24.84 19.65
N ALA A 123 0.88 -24.15 20.76
CA ALA A 123 -0.20 -24.51 21.68
C ALA A 123 -1.59 -24.37 21.04
N PHE A 124 -1.84 -23.27 20.33
CA PHE A 124 -3.09 -23.07 19.60
C PHE A 124 -3.27 -24.12 18.50
N VAL A 125 -2.27 -24.29 17.64
CA VAL A 125 -2.36 -25.15 16.45
C VAL A 125 -2.41 -26.63 16.79
N SER A 126 -1.60 -27.08 17.76
CA SER A 126 -1.51 -28.50 18.11
C SER A 126 -2.71 -29.01 18.92
N ALA A 127 -3.60 -28.12 19.37
CA ALA A 127 -4.81 -28.49 20.11
C ALA A 127 -5.92 -29.12 19.24
N VAL A 128 -5.78 -29.03 17.91
CA VAL A 128 -6.67 -29.64 16.92
C VAL A 128 -5.94 -30.81 16.25
N PRO A 129 -6.58 -31.95 15.96
CA PRO A 129 -5.96 -33.05 15.22
C PRO A 129 -5.41 -32.61 13.86
N ASP A 130 -4.30 -33.21 13.44
CA ASP A 130 -3.55 -32.77 12.25
C ASP A 130 -4.38 -32.72 10.97
N GLU A 131 -5.19 -33.74 10.71
CA GLU A 131 -6.00 -33.82 9.48
C GLU A 131 -7.28 -32.96 9.52
N HIS A 132 -7.57 -32.31 10.65
CA HIS A 132 -8.79 -31.52 10.86
C HIS A 132 -8.53 -30.01 10.98
N LEU A 133 -7.32 -29.56 10.66
CA LEU A 133 -6.97 -28.13 10.59
C LEU A 133 -6.10 -27.87 9.35
N LEU A 134 -6.66 -27.15 8.39
CA LEU A 134 -6.00 -26.72 7.16
C LEU A 134 -5.65 -25.24 7.25
N PHE A 135 -4.38 -24.89 7.10
CA PHE A 135 -3.93 -23.49 7.08
C PHE A 135 -3.90 -22.88 5.69
N LEU A 136 -4.30 -21.62 5.60
CA LEU A 136 -4.07 -20.75 4.46
C LEU A 136 -2.88 -19.82 4.80
N ASP A 137 -1.69 -20.08 4.25
CA ASP A 137 -0.57 -19.15 4.38
C ASP A 137 -0.79 -17.96 3.43
N LEU A 138 -1.35 -16.89 3.98
CA LEU A 138 -2.12 -15.91 3.21
C LEU A 138 -1.28 -15.10 2.22
N TYR A 139 -0.06 -14.69 2.60
CA TYR A 139 0.68 -13.59 1.96
C TYR A 139 2.11 -13.97 1.55
N CYS A 140 2.29 -15.16 0.97
CA CYS A 140 3.61 -15.77 0.77
C CYS A 140 4.53 -15.03 -0.21
N GLU A 141 3.97 -14.23 -1.13
CA GLU A 141 4.75 -13.36 -2.02
C GLU A 141 5.53 -12.29 -1.25
N ASN A 142 5.13 -11.98 -0.02
CA ASN A 142 5.82 -11.05 0.87
C ASN A 142 6.32 -11.70 2.17
N VAL A 143 5.44 -12.34 2.94
CA VAL A 143 5.73 -12.98 4.23
C VAL A 143 5.32 -14.46 4.19
N GLU A 144 6.30 -15.35 4.28
CA GLU A 144 6.07 -16.80 4.37
C GLU A 144 5.96 -17.23 5.84
N VAL A 145 4.74 -17.42 6.35
CA VAL A 145 4.51 -17.84 7.74
C VAL A 145 4.99 -19.27 7.96
N TRP A 146 4.81 -20.15 6.97
CA TRP A 146 5.21 -21.56 7.04
C TRP A 146 6.66 -21.76 7.47
N ARG A 147 7.58 -20.85 7.09
CA ARG A 147 9.00 -20.92 7.50
C ARG A 147 9.21 -20.69 8.99
N ARG A 148 8.37 -19.85 9.61
CA ARG A 148 8.46 -19.48 11.03
C ARG A 148 7.75 -20.47 11.93
N THR A 149 6.84 -21.27 11.35
CA THR A 149 6.03 -22.26 12.06
C THR A 149 6.42 -23.69 11.72
N GLU A 150 7.55 -23.90 11.02
CA GLU A 150 8.03 -25.23 10.61
C GLU A 150 6.96 -26.02 9.84
N GLY A 151 6.27 -25.37 8.90
CA GLY A 151 5.14 -25.95 8.17
C GLY A 151 3.88 -26.05 9.02
N PHE A 152 3.51 -24.95 9.71
CA PHE A 152 2.35 -24.87 10.60
C PHE A 152 2.31 -26.00 11.64
N PHE A 153 3.47 -26.32 12.23
CA PHE A 153 3.61 -27.35 13.25
C PHE A 153 3.09 -28.73 12.80
N GLY A 154 3.20 -29.05 11.51
CA GLY A 154 2.77 -30.32 10.94
C GLY A 154 1.32 -30.37 10.46
N LYS A 155 0.62 -29.23 10.36
CA LYS A 155 -0.71 -29.20 9.74
C LYS A 155 -0.64 -29.17 8.21
N PRO A 156 -1.64 -29.71 7.50
CA PRO A 156 -1.87 -29.39 6.09
C PRO A 156 -1.96 -27.88 5.88
N TRP A 157 -1.40 -27.37 4.78
CA TRP A 157 -1.46 -25.95 4.47
C TRP A 157 -1.43 -25.65 2.97
N LEU A 158 -1.91 -24.47 2.59
CA LEU A 158 -1.90 -23.94 1.22
C LEU A 158 -0.96 -22.73 1.13
N TRP A 159 -0.12 -22.69 0.09
CA TRP A 159 0.73 -21.54 -0.22
C TRP A 159 -0.08 -20.53 -1.01
N SER A 160 -0.39 -19.38 -0.43
CA SER A 160 -1.32 -18.41 -1.04
C SER A 160 -0.69 -17.05 -1.23
N ILE A 161 -1.27 -16.29 -2.15
CA ILE A 161 -0.96 -14.87 -2.34
C ILE A 161 -2.16 -14.00 -2.02
N VAL A 162 -1.91 -12.79 -1.48
CA VAL A 162 -2.94 -11.76 -1.31
C VAL A 162 -3.00 -10.89 -2.56
N GLY A 163 -1.87 -10.52 -3.16
CA GLY A 163 -1.77 -9.77 -4.42
C GLY A 163 -2.28 -8.32 -4.39
N CYS A 164 -3.36 -8.02 -3.66
CA CYS A 164 -3.98 -6.72 -3.54
C CYS A 164 -4.72 -6.54 -2.21
N PHE A 165 -4.48 -5.40 -1.57
CA PHE A 165 -5.21 -4.91 -0.39
C PHE A 165 -6.14 -3.76 -0.84
N GLY A 166 -7.38 -3.76 -0.35
CA GLY A 166 -8.43 -2.79 -0.66
C GLY A 166 -8.92 -2.80 -2.11
N ASP A 167 -8.51 -3.77 -2.93
CA ASP A 167 -8.70 -3.75 -4.38
C ASP A 167 -8.26 -2.42 -5.02
N THR A 168 -7.14 -1.88 -4.54
CA THR A 168 -6.64 -0.59 -5.00
C THR A 168 -6.17 -0.66 -6.45
N VAL A 169 -6.39 0.41 -7.21
CA VAL A 169 -5.97 0.48 -8.62
C VAL A 169 -4.49 0.82 -8.65
N THR A 170 -3.61 -0.17 -8.70
CA THR A 170 -2.15 0.03 -8.74
C THR A 170 -1.46 -1.08 -9.54
N LEU A 171 -0.32 -0.78 -10.16
CA LEU A 171 0.54 -1.80 -10.77
C LEU A 171 1.45 -2.42 -9.71
N GLN A 172 1.22 -3.71 -9.40
CA GLN A 172 2.02 -4.46 -8.42
C GLN A 172 1.88 -5.97 -8.62
N GLY A 173 2.82 -6.76 -8.08
CA GLY A 173 2.66 -8.22 -8.15
C GLY A 173 3.77 -9.10 -7.60
N GLY A 174 4.97 -8.58 -7.35
CA GLY A 174 6.08 -9.40 -6.82
C GLY A 174 6.34 -10.68 -7.63
N LEU A 175 6.37 -10.58 -8.96
CA LEU A 175 6.50 -11.74 -9.84
C LEU A 175 7.76 -12.57 -9.56
N PRO A 176 8.94 -11.98 -9.28
CA PRO A 176 10.12 -12.75 -8.89
C PRO A 176 9.90 -13.57 -7.61
N GLN A 177 9.25 -12.98 -6.60
CA GLN A 177 8.99 -13.65 -5.32
C GLN A 177 8.05 -14.83 -5.53
N ILE A 178 7.00 -14.69 -6.32
CA ILE A 178 6.08 -15.78 -6.64
C ILE A 178 6.81 -16.89 -7.40
N ALA A 179 7.56 -16.54 -8.44
CA ALA A 179 8.28 -17.50 -9.30
C ALA A 179 9.36 -18.29 -8.55
N ASP A 180 9.99 -17.70 -7.53
CA ASP A 180 11.05 -18.34 -6.76
C ASP A 180 10.53 -19.08 -5.52
N ARG A 181 9.60 -18.48 -4.76
CA ARG A 181 9.24 -18.96 -3.42
C ARG A 181 8.33 -20.18 -3.44
N LEU A 182 7.34 -20.24 -4.34
CA LEU A 182 6.43 -21.39 -4.40
C LEU A 182 7.18 -22.70 -4.75
N PRO A 183 8.02 -22.75 -5.81
CA PRO A 183 8.84 -23.94 -6.07
C PRO A 183 9.79 -24.29 -4.92
N ALA A 184 10.30 -23.27 -4.20
CA ALA A 184 11.15 -23.50 -3.03
C ALA A 184 10.38 -24.09 -1.83
N ALA A 185 9.12 -23.69 -1.62
CA ALA A 185 8.25 -24.27 -0.62
C ALA A 185 7.93 -25.73 -0.94
N VAL A 186 7.63 -26.05 -2.20
CA VAL A 186 7.39 -27.44 -2.65
C VAL A 186 8.61 -28.33 -2.47
N ALA A 187 9.82 -27.79 -2.68
CA ALA A 187 11.07 -28.55 -2.53
C ALA A 187 11.55 -28.68 -1.06
N SER A 188 10.95 -27.96 -0.12
CA SER A 188 11.39 -27.93 1.28
C SER A 188 10.85 -29.14 2.06
N PRO A 189 11.62 -29.70 3.02
CA PRO A 189 11.11 -30.73 3.94
C PRO A 189 9.88 -30.29 4.76
N GLU A 190 9.86 -29.03 5.18
CA GLU A 190 8.72 -28.38 5.86
C GLU A 190 7.52 -28.17 4.92
N GLY A 191 7.74 -28.27 3.60
CA GLY A 191 6.71 -28.34 2.56
C GLY A 191 6.02 -29.69 2.40
N SER A 192 6.40 -30.73 3.17
CA SER A 192 5.81 -32.09 3.05
C SER A 192 4.28 -32.14 3.24
N ARG A 193 3.72 -31.16 3.96
CA ARG A 193 2.27 -30.99 4.18
C ARG A 193 1.65 -29.81 3.43
N LEU A 194 2.36 -29.25 2.46
CA LEU A 194 1.77 -28.36 1.44
C LEU A 194 0.78 -29.18 0.60
N ARG A 195 -0.47 -28.70 0.49
CA ARG A 195 -1.57 -29.40 -0.20
C ARG A 195 -2.11 -28.65 -1.41
N GLY A 196 -1.66 -27.43 -1.65
CA GLY A 196 -2.07 -26.66 -2.80
C GLY A 196 -1.71 -25.19 -2.68
N THR A 197 -2.34 -24.40 -3.52
CA THR A 197 -2.09 -22.98 -3.67
C THR A 197 -3.38 -22.17 -3.53
N GLY A 198 -3.28 -20.87 -3.23
CA GLY A 198 -4.44 -19.99 -3.06
C GLY A 198 -4.27 -18.59 -3.66
N LEU A 199 -5.37 -18.03 -4.17
CA LEU A 199 -5.53 -16.63 -4.55
C LEU A 199 -6.49 -15.99 -3.54
N LEU A 200 -5.97 -15.37 -2.48
CA LEU A 200 -6.74 -14.92 -1.30
C LEU A 200 -6.75 -13.41 -1.19
N MET A 201 -7.18 -12.78 -2.27
CA MET A 201 -7.08 -11.33 -2.44
C MET A 201 -8.35 -10.64 -1.96
N GLU A 202 -8.21 -9.38 -1.54
CA GLU A 202 -9.36 -8.57 -1.14
C GLU A 202 -10.19 -8.08 -2.33
N GLY A 203 -9.66 -8.15 -3.56
CA GLY A 203 -10.40 -7.93 -4.79
C GLY A 203 -9.70 -8.51 -6.01
N LEU A 204 -10.43 -8.62 -7.11
CA LEU A 204 -9.97 -9.28 -8.34
C LEU A 204 -8.98 -8.44 -9.17
N GLY A 205 -8.67 -7.22 -8.72
CA GLY A 205 -7.45 -6.49 -9.06
C GLY A 205 -7.31 -5.99 -10.50
N TYR A 206 -6.18 -5.33 -10.74
CA TYR A 206 -5.81 -4.69 -12.01
C TYR A 206 -4.51 -5.27 -12.60
N ASN A 207 -4.10 -6.44 -12.11
CA ASN A 207 -2.79 -7.04 -12.37
C ASN A 207 -2.91 -8.46 -12.96
N PRO A 208 -3.55 -8.65 -14.13
CA PRO A 208 -3.81 -9.96 -14.74
C PRO A 208 -2.56 -10.86 -14.84
N VAL A 209 -1.36 -10.28 -15.00
CA VAL A 209 -0.09 -11.01 -15.07
C VAL A 209 0.21 -11.83 -13.80
N VAL A 210 -0.23 -11.37 -12.63
CA VAL A 210 -0.02 -12.07 -11.34
C VAL A 210 -0.85 -13.34 -11.30
N TYR A 211 -2.08 -13.26 -11.79
CA TYR A 211 -3.01 -14.39 -11.87
C TYR A 211 -2.52 -15.46 -12.83
N ASP A 212 -2.08 -15.05 -14.01
CA ASP A 212 -1.52 -15.96 -15.01
C ASP A 212 -0.31 -16.69 -14.43
N LEU A 213 0.61 -15.97 -13.77
CA LEU A 213 1.80 -16.57 -13.17
C LEU A 213 1.42 -17.56 -12.06
N MET A 214 0.55 -17.16 -11.15
CA MET A 214 0.13 -17.99 -10.03
C MET A 214 -0.65 -19.23 -10.50
N SER A 215 -1.48 -19.08 -11.52
CA SER A 215 -2.23 -20.19 -12.12
C SER A 215 -1.28 -21.19 -12.79
N ASP A 216 -0.32 -20.71 -13.59
CA ASP A 216 0.67 -21.58 -14.24
C ASP A 216 1.50 -22.36 -13.21
N LEU A 217 1.96 -21.69 -12.15
CA LEU A 217 2.74 -22.32 -11.07
C LEU A 217 1.91 -23.28 -10.21
N SER A 218 0.60 -23.06 -10.09
CA SER A 218 -0.28 -23.98 -9.38
C SER A 218 -0.37 -25.34 -10.09
N TRP A 219 -0.31 -25.36 -11.42
CA TRP A 219 -0.24 -26.58 -12.22
C TRP A 219 1.18 -27.15 -12.35
N GLN A 220 2.19 -26.28 -12.41
CA GLN A 220 3.58 -26.65 -12.57
C GLN A 220 4.47 -25.84 -11.61
N PRO A 221 4.60 -26.26 -10.34
CA PRO A 221 5.39 -25.53 -9.34
C PRO A 221 6.90 -25.78 -9.53
N ARG A 222 7.44 -25.29 -10.65
CA ARG A 222 8.85 -25.42 -11.04
C ARG A 222 9.49 -24.06 -11.18
N ARG A 223 10.80 -24.01 -11.00
CA ARG A 223 11.59 -22.82 -11.38
C ARG A 223 11.37 -22.52 -12.86
N LEU A 224 11.17 -21.25 -13.18
CA LEU A 224 10.93 -20.76 -14.53
C LEU A 224 11.82 -19.56 -14.85
N ASP A 225 12.18 -19.42 -16.13
CA ASP A 225 12.75 -18.17 -16.64
C ASP A 225 11.60 -17.16 -16.77
N LEU A 226 11.55 -16.22 -15.84
CA LEU A 226 10.47 -15.24 -15.77
C LEU A 226 10.48 -14.28 -16.96
N SER A 227 11.64 -14.02 -17.57
CA SER A 227 11.72 -13.18 -18.78
C SER A 227 11.13 -13.91 -19.98
N ALA A 228 11.47 -15.18 -20.18
CA ALA A 228 10.90 -16.00 -21.25
C ALA A 228 9.39 -16.21 -21.04
N TRP A 229 8.97 -16.50 -19.81
CA TRP A 229 7.55 -16.64 -19.46
C TRP A 229 6.77 -15.36 -19.75
N LEU A 230 7.35 -14.19 -19.46
CA LEU A 230 6.71 -12.91 -19.73
C LEU A 230 6.61 -12.62 -21.23
N ASP A 231 7.63 -12.96 -22.02
CA ASP A 231 7.57 -12.87 -23.47
C ASP A 231 6.41 -13.72 -24.04
N ASP A 232 6.20 -14.93 -23.52
CA ASP A 232 5.05 -15.78 -23.89
C ASP A 232 3.71 -15.23 -23.40
N TYR A 233 3.68 -14.66 -22.18
CA TYR A 233 2.50 -13.98 -21.63
C TYR A 233 2.03 -12.85 -22.55
N THR A 234 2.93 -11.98 -23.01
CA THR A 234 2.55 -10.89 -23.91
C THR A 234 1.96 -11.39 -25.23
N LEU A 235 2.51 -12.48 -25.79
CA LEU A 235 1.98 -13.10 -27.00
C LEU A 235 0.57 -13.65 -26.77
N ARG A 236 0.35 -14.40 -25.68
CA ARG A 236 -0.96 -14.97 -25.32
C ARG A 236 -2.00 -13.88 -25.06
N ARG A 237 -1.60 -12.82 -24.34
CA ARG A 237 -2.47 -11.71 -23.96
C ARG A 237 -2.91 -10.85 -25.13
N TYR A 238 -2.00 -10.56 -26.08
CA TYR A 238 -2.29 -9.67 -27.22
C TYR A 238 -2.62 -10.43 -28.52
N GLY A 239 -2.40 -11.75 -28.54
CA GLY A 239 -2.60 -12.60 -29.71
C GLY A 239 -1.65 -12.33 -30.87
N ARG A 240 -0.64 -11.46 -30.68
CA ARG A 240 0.36 -11.07 -31.68
C ARG A 240 1.68 -10.72 -30.97
N LYS A 241 2.80 -11.24 -31.47
CA LYS A 241 4.13 -10.82 -31.03
C LYS A 241 4.40 -9.39 -31.49
N ASP A 242 4.97 -8.57 -30.61
CA ASP A 242 5.40 -7.21 -30.87
C ASP A 242 6.60 -6.86 -29.97
N ALA A 243 7.67 -6.35 -30.56
CA ALA A 243 8.92 -6.11 -29.83
C ALA A 243 8.82 -4.94 -28.83
N HIS A 244 8.03 -3.91 -29.15
CA HIS A 244 7.82 -2.77 -28.27
C HIS A 244 6.96 -3.18 -27.06
N ALA A 245 5.93 -3.98 -27.28
CA ALA A 245 5.15 -4.56 -26.19
C ALA A 245 6.03 -5.38 -25.23
N GLN A 246 6.90 -6.25 -25.76
CA GLN A 246 7.84 -7.03 -24.96
C GLN A 246 8.84 -6.14 -24.19
N ALA A 247 9.37 -5.09 -24.83
CA ALA A 247 10.25 -4.12 -24.18
C ALA A 247 9.54 -3.42 -23.01
N ALA A 248 8.30 -2.96 -23.21
CA ALA A 248 7.49 -2.37 -22.15
C ALA A 248 7.29 -3.32 -20.96
N TRP A 249 6.94 -4.58 -21.22
CA TRP A 249 6.74 -5.57 -20.17
C TRP A 249 8.01 -5.90 -19.39
N ARG A 250 9.18 -5.91 -20.03
CA ARG A 250 10.46 -6.01 -19.31
C ARG A 250 10.70 -4.82 -18.39
N THR A 251 10.37 -3.60 -18.82
CA THR A 251 10.39 -2.42 -17.94
C THR A 251 9.44 -2.58 -16.76
N LEU A 252 8.21 -3.07 -16.99
CA LEU A 252 7.23 -3.33 -15.92
C LEU A 252 7.74 -4.38 -14.91
N LEU A 253 8.36 -5.46 -15.39
CA LEU A 253 8.99 -6.48 -14.54
C LEU A 253 10.15 -5.91 -13.70
N ALA A 254 10.98 -5.05 -14.29
CA ALA A 254 12.10 -4.41 -13.59
C ALA A 254 11.65 -3.35 -12.56
N THR A 255 10.40 -2.89 -12.65
CA THR A 255 9.86 -1.80 -11.81
C THR A 255 8.63 -2.27 -11.02
N ALA A 256 7.41 -1.95 -11.46
CA ALA A 256 6.17 -2.15 -10.72
C ALA A 256 5.89 -3.60 -10.32
N TYR A 257 6.32 -4.58 -11.12
CA TYR A 257 6.10 -6.01 -10.84
C TYR A 257 7.27 -6.69 -10.11
N ARG A 258 8.34 -5.96 -9.76
CA ARG A 258 9.55 -6.53 -9.14
C ARG A 258 9.37 -6.95 -7.68
N ALA A 259 8.50 -6.27 -6.94
CA ALA A 259 8.32 -6.45 -5.49
C ALA A 259 6.84 -6.62 -5.13
N PRO A 260 6.54 -7.33 -4.03
CA PRO A 260 5.18 -7.46 -3.53
C PRO A 260 4.65 -6.13 -2.96
N ALA A 261 3.33 -6.03 -2.95
CA ALA A 261 2.52 -4.83 -2.73
C ALA A 261 3.05 -3.80 -1.71
N ARG A 262 3.30 -2.58 -2.20
CA ARG A 262 3.36 -1.31 -1.46
C ARG A 262 3.15 -0.18 -2.45
N THR A 263 1.97 0.46 -2.48
CA THR A 263 1.82 1.89 -2.83
C THR A 263 0.35 2.33 -2.91
N GLY A 264 0.08 3.53 -2.39
CA GLY A 264 -0.95 4.43 -2.90
C GLY A 264 -0.28 5.58 -3.66
N THR A 265 -1.05 6.33 -4.44
CA THR A 265 -0.56 7.60 -4.98
C THR A 265 -1.14 8.74 -4.16
N THR A 266 -0.65 9.97 -4.34
CA THR A 266 -1.14 11.10 -3.53
C THR A 266 -2.59 11.45 -3.87
N LEU A 267 -3.03 11.19 -5.11
CA LEU A 267 -4.30 11.66 -5.64
C LEU A 267 -5.52 11.17 -4.85
N GLU A 268 -5.55 9.90 -4.48
CA GLU A 268 -6.72 9.28 -3.87
C GLU A 268 -6.69 9.33 -2.34
N MET A 269 -5.69 10.01 -1.77
CA MET A 269 -5.55 10.18 -0.32
C MET A 269 -6.24 11.45 0.15
N ARG A 270 -6.77 11.40 1.37
CA ARG A 270 -7.16 12.60 2.11
C ARG A 270 -5.93 13.52 2.21
N PRO A 271 -6.00 14.78 1.73
CA PRO A 271 -4.84 15.65 1.71
C PRO A 271 -4.32 15.98 3.11
N ASP A 272 -3.00 15.95 3.26
CA ASP A 272 -2.25 16.25 4.49
C ASP A 272 -0.88 16.84 4.09
N PHE A 273 -0.17 17.47 5.03
CA PHE A 273 1.24 17.83 4.91
C PHE A 273 2.17 16.62 4.92
N ALA A 274 1.74 15.52 5.53
CA ALA A 274 2.58 14.35 5.76
C ALA A 274 2.01 13.13 5.02
N LEU A 275 1.94 13.15 3.70
CA LEU A 275 1.54 11.95 2.94
C LEU A 275 2.64 10.88 2.89
N GLY A 276 3.90 11.25 3.14
CA GLY A 276 5.08 10.36 3.03
C GLY A 276 5.22 9.28 4.10
N TRP A 277 4.58 9.41 5.28
CA TRP A 277 4.65 8.37 6.32
C TRP A 277 3.62 7.24 6.14
N ARG A 278 2.48 7.51 5.47
CA ARG A 278 1.42 6.50 5.27
C ARG A 278 1.72 5.51 4.16
N PHE A 279 2.67 5.83 3.28
CA PHE A 279 3.08 4.93 2.22
C PHE A 279 4.59 4.79 2.22
N ARG A 280 5.02 3.53 2.29
CA ARG A 280 6.34 3.16 1.81
C ARG A 280 6.37 3.60 0.35
N GLY A 281 7.23 4.55 0.00
CA GLY A 281 7.30 5.22 -1.29
C GLY A 281 7.51 4.24 -2.43
N LEU A 282 7.61 4.76 -3.65
CA LEU A 282 7.60 3.89 -4.82
C LEU A 282 8.78 2.90 -4.73
N PRO A 283 8.55 1.57 -4.76
CA PRO A 283 9.62 0.58 -4.62
C PRO A 283 10.49 0.46 -5.87
N TYR A 284 10.38 1.43 -6.78
CA TYR A 284 11.05 1.52 -8.07
C TYR A 284 11.21 3.00 -8.44
N ASP A 285 12.10 3.29 -9.37
CA ASP A 285 12.22 4.62 -9.97
C ASP A 285 11.01 4.90 -10.89
N PRO A 286 10.17 5.92 -10.60
CA PRO A 286 9.04 6.26 -11.46
C PRO A 286 9.44 6.72 -12.87
N ALA A 287 10.64 7.30 -13.05
CA ALA A 287 11.13 7.69 -14.36
C ALA A 287 11.47 6.45 -15.22
N ALA A 288 12.03 5.41 -14.60
CA ALA A 288 12.22 4.12 -15.25
C ALA A 288 10.89 3.48 -15.67
N LEU A 289 9.87 3.46 -14.79
CA LEU A 289 8.54 2.96 -15.14
C LEU A 289 7.93 3.72 -16.33
N ALA A 290 8.10 5.05 -16.36
CA ALA A 290 7.62 5.90 -17.45
C ALA A 290 8.23 5.57 -18.82
N GLY A 291 9.33 4.80 -18.86
CA GLY A 291 9.89 4.22 -20.07
C GLY A 291 8.98 3.21 -20.77
N ALA A 292 8.04 2.55 -20.06
CA ALA A 292 7.13 1.57 -20.65
C ALA A 292 6.02 2.21 -21.51
N TRP A 293 5.57 3.43 -21.16
CA TRP A 293 4.50 4.12 -21.86
C TRP A 293 4.77 4.39 -23.38
N PRO A 294 5.90 4.99 -23.80
CA PRO A 294 6.19 5.16 -25.23
C PRO A 294 6.24 3.84 -26.00
N GLU A 295 6.77 2.78 -25.38
CA GLU A 295 6.93 1.46 -25.99
C GLU A 295 5.55 0.84 -26.23
N LEU A 296 4.65 0.90 -25.24
CA LEU A 296 3.27 0.50 -25.46
C LEU A 296 2.62 1.31 -26.57
N LEU A 297 2.79 2.63 -26.63
CA LEU A 297 2.24 3.46 -27.71
C LEU A 297 2.85 3.15 -29.09
N ALA A 298 4.12 2.74 -29.16
CA ALA A 298 4.78 2.31 -30.39
C ALA A 298 4.19 0.99 -30.92
N ALA A 299 3.68 0.12 -30.03
CA ALA A 299 2.97 -1.10 -30.40
C ALA A 299 1.52 -0.84 -30.89
N ALA A 300 0.97 0.36 -30.67
CA ALA A 300 -0.43 0.69 -30.99
C ALA A 300 -0.85 0.42 -32.45
N PRO A 301 -0.02 0.67 -33.49
CA PRO A 301 -0.38 0.36 -34.87
C PRO A 301 -0.69 -1.12 -35.10
N ARG A 302 -0.07 -2.02 -34.33
CA ARG A 302 -0.23 -3.47 -34.47
C ARG A 302 -1.20 -4.08 -33.45
N LEU A 303 -1.31 -3.49 -32.26
CA LEU A 303 -2.06 -4.03 -31.13
C LEU A 303 -3.26 -3.18 -30.72
N GLY A 304 -3.45 -1.99 -31.28
CA GLY A 304 -4.47 -1.03 -30.86
C GLY A 304 -5.92 -1.49 -31.03
N ASP A 305 -6.17 -2.55 -31.81
CA ASP A 305 -7.46 -3.22 -31.95
C ASP A 305 -7.74 -4.26 -30.85
N ARG A 306 -6.75 -4.57 -30.00
CA ARG A 306 -6.86 -5.59 -28.94
C ARG A 306 -7.28 -4.96 -27.62
N ASP A 307 -8.39 -5.44 -27.06
CA ASP A 307 -8.96 -4.92 -25.83
C ASP A 307 -7.98 -5.03 -24.64
N THR A 308 -7.31 -6.17 -24.48
CA THR A 308 -6.30 -6.44 -23.45
C THR A 308 -5.10 -5.48 -23.53
N TYR A 309 -4.65 -5.17 -24.75
CA TYR A 309 -3.59 -4.17 -24.97
C TYR A 309 -4.06 -2.77 -24.56
N ARG A 310 -5.30 -2.39 -24.90
CA ARG A 310 -5.84 -1.07 -24.56
C ARG A 310 -6.03 -0.92 -23.04
N PHE A 311 -6.41 -2.00 -22.35
CA PHE A 311 -6.40 -2.03 -20.88
C PHE A 311 -5.00 -1.74 -20.33
N ASP A 312 -3.98 -2.48 -20.77
CA ASP A 312 -2.62 -2.29 -20.24
C ASP A 312 -2.04 -0.91 -20.56
N LEU A 313 -2.25 -0.42 -21.79
CA LEU A 313 -1.84 0.92 -22.18
C LEU A 313 -2.43 1.99 -21.25
N VAL A 314 -3.74 1.91 -20.97
CA VAL A 314 -4.41 2.85 -20.05
C VAL A 314 -3.89 2.67 -18.63
N ASN A 315 -3.80 1.43 -18.15
CA ASN A 315 -3.38 1.09 -16.79
C ASN A 315 -1.96 1.61 -16.49
N VAL A 316 -1.03 1.45 -17.43
CA VAL A 316 0.35 1.95 -17.36
C VAL A 316 0.41 3.48 -17.46
N SER A 317 -0.26 4.07 -18.46
CA SER A 317 -0.29 5.53 -18.63
C SER A 317 -0.81 6.23 -17.37
N ARG A 318 -1.85 5.66 -16.78
CA ARG A 318 -2.45 6.12 -15.52
C ARG A 318 -1.51 5.99 -14.33
N GLN A 319 -0.79 4.88 -14.18
CA GLN A 319 0.20 4.71 -13.11
C GLN A 319 1.34 5.74 -13.25
N VAL A 320 1.82 5.98 -14.47
CA VAL A 320 2.87 6.97 -14.73
C VAL A 320 2.43 8.38 -14.35
N LEU A 321 1.22 8.78 -14.72
CA LEU A 321 0.67 10.09 -14.35
C LEU A 321 0.39 10.22 -12.86
N ALA A 322 -0.08 9.15 -12.21
CA ALA A 322 -0.31 9.14 -10.77
C ALA A 322 1.01 9.21 -9.97
N ASN A 323 2.08 8.57 -10.45
CA ASN A 323 3.42 8.73 -9.89
C ASN A 323 3.92 10.19 -10.07
N TYR A 324 3.70 10.79 -11.25
CA TYR A 324 4.04 12.18 -11.49
C TYR A 324 3.27 13.15 -10.59
N ALA A 325 2.01 12.86 -10.25
CA ALA A 325 1.26 13.64 -9.28
C ALA A 325 1.97 13.71 -7.92
N GLY A 326 2.54 12.59 -7.46
CA GLY A 326 3.36 12.55 -6.23
C GLY A 326 4.54 13.53 -6.29
N GLN A 327 5.23 13.58 -7.44
CA GLN A 327 6.36 14.51 -7.66
C GLN A 327 5.92 15.97 -7.64
N VAL A 328 4.78 16.27 -8.27
CA VAL A 328 4.20 17.62 -8.27
C VAL A 328 3.80 18.02 -6.85
N TYR A 329 3.25 17.08 -6.06
CA TYR A 329 2.94 17.31 -4.65
C TYR A 329 4.19 17.62 -3.83
N SER A 330 5.25 16.83 -3.94
CA SER A 330 6.53 17.07 -3.24
C SER A 330 7.06 18.48 -3.50
N ARG A 331 7.12 18.88 -4.77
CA ARG A 331 7.58 20.21 -5.18
C ARG A 331 6.64 21.32 -4.70
N MET A 332 5.33 21.07 -4.71
CA MET A 332 4.31 22.03 -4.29
C MET A 332 4.42 22.31 -2.79
N MET A 333 4.59 21.25 -1.97
CA MET A 333 4.75 21.40 -0.53
C MET A 333 6.07 22.08 -0.18
N ALA A 334 7.16 21.77 -0.89
CA ALA A 334 8.43 22.48 -0.71
C ALA A 334 8.32 23.98 -1.08
N ALA A 335 7.56 24.33 -2.12
CA ALA A 335 7.28 25.73 -2.47
C ALA A 335 6.45 26.44 -1.39
N TYR A 336 5.44 25.75 -0.83
CA TYR A 336 4.65 26.26 0.29
C TYR A 336 5.53 26.56 1.52
N GLU A 337 6.40 25.62 1.91
CA GLU A 337 7.30 25.79 3.06
C GLU A 337 8.27 26.97 2.88
N ARG A 338 8.81 27.16 1.67
CA ARG A 338 9.65 28.31 1.32
C ARG A 338 8.86 29.63 1.14
N LYS A 339 7.54 29.59 1.29
CA LYS A 339 6.62 30.71 1.01
C LYS A 339 6.72 31.24 -0.43
N ASP A 340 7.13 30.38 -1.36
CA ASP A 340 7.24 30.68 -2.79
C ASP A 340 5.87 30.58 -3.45
N ARG A 341 5.08 31.64 -3.31
CA ARG A 341 3.69 31.70 -3.76
C ARG A 341 3.53 31.49 -5.27
N PRO A 342 4.32 32.12 -6.17
CA PRO A 342 4.19 31.90 -7.60
C PRO A 342 4.41 30.42 -7.99
N GLU A 343 5.45 29.78 -7.47
CA GLU A 343 5.72 28.36 -7.77
C GLU A 343 4.66 27.44 -7.16
N PHE A 344 4.21 27.72 -5.93
CA PHE A 344 3.12 26.98 -5.29
C PHE A 344 1.84 26.98 -6.14
N LEU A 345 1.41 28.15 -6.62
CA LEU A 345 0.19 28.26 -7.43
C LEU A 345 0.32 27.55 -8.79
N ARG A 346 1.49 27.66 -9.44
CA ARG A 346 1.76 26.97 -10.70
C ARG A 346 1.68 25.45 -10.53
N LEU A 347 2.26 24.91 -9.45
CA LEU A 347 2.25 23.49 -9.14
C LEU A 347 0.87 23.00 -8.69
N ARG A 348 0.13 23.82 -7.94
CA ARG A 348 -1.27 23.55 -7.58
C ARG A 348 -2.13 23.35 -8.82
N ASP A 349 -2.05 24.27 -9.78
CA ASP A 349 -2.85 24.19 -11.01
C ASP A 349 -2.46 22.97 -11.86
N GLU A 350 -1.17 22.65 -11.92
CA GLU A 350 -0.67 21.43 -12.56
C GLU A 350 -1.19 20.15 -11.86
N TYR A 351 -1.20 20.12 -10.53
CA TYR A 351 -1.71 18.99 -9.74
C TYR A 351 -3.22 18.79 -9.93
N LEU A 352 -4.01 19.88 -9.91
CA LEU A 352 -5.46 19.82 -10.12
C LEU A 352 -5.81 19.44 -11.57
N GLN A 353 -5.00 19.85 -12.55
CA GLN A 353 -5.17 19.46 -13.94
C GLN A 353 -4.96 17.95 -14.15
N LEU A 354 -4.04 17.32 -13.39
CA LEU A 354 -3.84 15.87 -13.46
C LEU A 354 -5.11 15.08 -13.11
N PHE A 355 -5.96 15.56 -12.19
CA PHE A 355 -7.25 14.91 -11.94
C PHE A 355 -8.14 14.89 -13.18
N ALA A 356 -8.21 16.00 -13.92
CA ALA A 356 -9.04 16.07 -15.12
C ALA A 356 -8.51 15.19 -16.25
N ASP A 357 -7.19 15.21 -16.49
CA ASP A 357 -6.56 14.41 -17.53
C ASP A 357 -6.61 12.89 -17.22
N LEU A 358 -6.46 12.51 -15.94
CA LEU A 358 -6.63 11.13 -15.50
C LEU A 358 -8.10 10.68 -15.59
N ASP A 359 -9.06 11.51 -15.21
CA ASP A 359 -10.48 11.18 -15.33
C ASP A 359 -10.89 10.97 -16.80
N GLU A 360 -10.41 11.81 -17.72
CA GLU A 360 -10.63 11.62 -19.16
C GLU A 360 -10.00 10.32 -19.66
N LEU A 361 -8.74 10.03 -19.29
CA LEU A 361 -8.06 8.80 -19.66
C LEU A 361 -8.84 7.56 -19.18
N LEU A 362 -9.26 7.56 -17.92
CA LEU A 362 -9.95 6.44 -17.30
C LEU A 362 -11.37 6.28 -17.83
N ALA A 363 -12.01 7.36 -18.28
CA ALA A 363 -13.32 7.31 -18.93
C ALA A 363 -13.31 6.48 -20.23
N THR A 364 -12.14 6.20 -20.82
CA THR A 364 -12.02 5.43 -22.08
C THR A 364 -12.19 3.91 -21.91
N ARG A 365 -12.32 3.42 -20.68
CA ARG A 365 -12.30 1.99 -20.32
C ARG A 365 -13.32 1.68 -19.24
N ARG A 366 -14.09 0.61 -19.41
CA ARG A 366 -15.19 0.25 -18.51
C ARG A 366 -14.70 -0.09 -17.10
N GLU A 367 -13.52 -0.68 -17.00
CA GLU A 367 -12.90 -1.18 -15.77
C GLU A 367 -12.53 -0.04 -14.80
N PHE A 368 -12.42 1.19 -15.31
CA PHE A 368 -12.05 2.37 -14.52
C PHE A 368 -13.20 3.36 -14.39
N LEU A 369 -14.46 2.93 -14.50
CA LEU A 369 -15.63 3.78 -14.31
C LEU A 369 -16.25 3.55 -12.93
N LEU A 370 -16.64 4.63 -12.24
CA LEU A 370 -17.43 4.54 -11.02
C LEU A 370 -18.88 4.06 -11.29
N GLY A 371 -19.43 4.40 -12.46
CA GLY A 371 -20.83 4.13 -12.80
C GLY A 371 -21.22 2.64 -12.73
N PRO A 372 -20.47 1.71 -13.36
CA PRO A 372 -20.77 0.28 -13.28
C PRO A 372 -20.81 -0.25 -11.85
N TRP A 373 -19.88 0.16 -10.98
CA TRP A 373 -19.86 -0.22 -9.57
C TRP A 373 -21.14 0.19 -8.83
N LEU A 374 -21.57 1.44 -9.00
CA LEU A 374 -22.79 1.93 -8.37
C LEU A 374 -24.04 1.27 -8.96
N ALA A 375 -24.10 1.11 -10.29
CA ALA A 375 -25.21 0.44 -10.95
C ALA A 375 -25.33 -1.04 -10.52
N ASP A 376 -24.20 -1.72 -10.32
CA ASP A 376 -24.18 -3.10 -9.83
C ASP A 376 -24.66 -3.22 -8.38
N ALA A 377 -24.37 -2.25 -7.52
CA ALA A 377 -24.91 -2.23 -6.16
C ALA A 377 -26.43 -1.99 -6.17
N GLU A 378 -26.90 -1.04 -6.97
CA GLU A 378 -28.32 -0.69 -7.06
C GLU A 378 -29.18 -1.81 -7.63
N ARG A 379 -28.65 -2.61 -8.58
CA ARG A 379 -29.43 -3.66 -9.25
C ARG A 379 -29.85 -4.80 -8.31
N TRP A 380 -29.24 -4.91 -7.14
CA TRP A 380 -29.60 -5.92 -6.12
C TRP A 380 -30.81 -5.50 -5.28
N ALA A 381 -31.21 -4.23 -5.33
CA ALA A 381 -32.29 -3.73 -4.50
C ALA A 381 -33.66 -4.18 -5.02
N GLY A 382 -34.51 -4.66 -4.10
CA GLY A 382 -35.93 -4.94 -4.37
C GLY A 382 -36.84 -3.73 -4.10
N SER A 383 -36.31 -2.64 -3.56
CA SER A 383 -37.07 -1.43 -3.23
C SER A 383 -36.21 -0.17 -3.29
N GLU A 384 -36.85 0.98 -3.40
CA GLU A 384 -36.16 2.28 -3.45
C GLU A 384 -35.39 2.64 -2.16
N PRO A 385 -35.88 2.37 -0.93
CA PRO A 385 -35.06 2.51 0.27
C PRO A 385 -33.82 1.62 0.28
N GLU A 386 -33.94 0.39 -0.22
CA GLU A 386 -32.83 -0.55 -0.33
C GLU A 386 -31.82 -0.11 -1.40
N ARG A 387 -32.30 0.42 -2.54
CA ARG A 387 -31.44 1.01 -3.59
C ARG A 387 -30.56 2.11 -3.01
N ARG A 388 -31.15 3.06 -2.28
CA ARG A 388 -30.39 4.14 -1.62
C ARG A 388 -29.40 3.64 -0.58
N LEU A 389 -29.75 2.58 0.17
CA LEU A 389 -28.83 1.96 1.12
C LEU A 389 -27.64 1.31 0.41
N TYR A 390 -27.88 0.57 -0.68
CA TYR A 390 -26.80 -0.07 -1.44
C TYR A 390 -25.93 0.96 -2.16
N HIS A 391 -26.51 2.03 -2.69
CA HIS A 391 -25.74 3.15 -3.26
C HIS A 391 -24.86 3.83 -2.22
N TYR A 392 -25.40 4.13 -1.03
CA TYR A 392 -24.64 4.64 0.12
C TYR A 392 -23.50 3.70 0.52
N ASN A 393 -23.77 2.39 0.66
CA ASN A 393 -22.76 1.40 1.02
C ASN A 393 -21.65 1.31 -0.04
N ALA A 394 -22.02 1.30 -1.32
CA ALA A 394 -21.09 1.21 -2.44
C ALA A 394 -20.14 2.41 -2.50
N ARG A 395 -20.65 3.62 -2.26
CA ARG A 395 -19.83 4.84 -2.16
C ARG A 395 -18.91 4.81 -0.95
N ARG A 396 -19.45 4.45 0.20
CA ARG A 396 -18.73 4.48 1.48
C ARG A 396 -17.56 3.49 1.49
N LEU A 397 -17.77 2.28 0.98
CA LEU A 397 -16.76 1.22 0.99
C LEU A 397 -15.46 1.64 0.29
N ILE A 398 -15.55 2.32 -0.85
CA ILE A 398 -14.40 2.73 -1.67
C ILE A 398 -13.84 4.13 -1.31
N THR A 399 -14.39 4.78 -0.28
CA THR A 399 -13.98 6.12 0.17
C THR A 399 -13.67 6.12 1.67
N ILE A 400 -14.56 6.63 2.51
CA ILE A 400 -14.31 6.82 3.95
C ILE A 400 -14.38 5.53 4.76
N TRP A 401 -14.90 4.44 4.18
CA TRP A 401 -15.02 3.09 4.74
C TRP A 401 -15.81 3.02 6.07
N GLY A 402 -15.26 3.58 7.15
CA GLY A 402 -15.77 3.63 8.51
C GLY A 402 -16.10 5.05 9.00
N VAL A 403 -16.24 5.21 10.31
CA VAL A 403 -16.47 6.53 10.94
C VAL A 403 -15.13 7.21 11.26
N GLU A 404 -15.11 8.55 11.33
CA GLU A 404 -13.90 9.35 11.57
C GLU A 404 -13.17 9.00 12.89
N GLU A 405 -13.90 8.55 13.90
CA GLU A 405 -13.39 8.20 15.24
C GLU A 405 -12.66 6.84 15.28
N ASN A 406 -12.40 6.22 14.12
CA ASN A 406 -11.72 4.95 14.02
C ASN A 406 -10.21 5.08 14.34
N PRO A 407 -9.68 4.38 15.36
CA PRO A 407 -8.26 4.42 15.71
C PRO A 407 -7.33 3.85 14.61
N TRP A 408 -7.86 3.08 13.66
CA TRP A 408 -7.12 2.51 12.53
C TRP A 408 -7.19 3.36 11.25
N ASP A 409 -8.02 4.41 11.23
CA ASP A 409 -8.25 5.29 10.09
C ASP A 409 -8.32 4.55 8.73
N LEU A 410 -9.45 3.87 8.49
CA LEU A 410 -9.70 3.12 7.24
C LEU A 410 -10.15 4.00 6.07
N ASN A 411 -10.10 5.33 6.22
CA ASN A 411 -10.37 6.24 5.11
C ASN A 411 -9.41 5.93 3.94
N ASP A 412 -9.96 5.88 2.74
CA ASP A 412 -9.25 5.59 1.50
C ASP A 412 -8.56 4.20 1.46
N TYR A 413 -8.93 3.26 2.35
CA TYR A 413 -8.38 1.89 2.35
C TYR A 413 -8.65 1.20 1.00
N ALA A 414 -9.91 1.21 0.55
CA ALA A 414 -10.35 0.62 -0.71
C ALA A 414 -10.48 1.66 -1.85
N ARG A 415 -9.66 2.71 -1.81
CA ARG A 415 -9.62 3.80 -2.80
C ARG A 415 -9.49 3.31 -4.24
N LYS A 416 -10.05 4.07 -5.19
CA LYS A 416 -10.07 3.71 -6.62
C LYS A 416 -9.63 4.86 -7.51
N GLN A 417 -8.82 4.58 -8.54
CA GLN A 417 -8.60 5.53 -9.63
C GLN A 417 -9.65 5.29 -10.71
N TRP A 418 -10.86 5.77 -10.45
CA TRP A 418 -12.00 5.65 -11.37
C TRP A 418 -12.45 7.02 -11.87
N SER A 419 -12.81 7.09 -13.15
CA SER A 419 -13.51 8.24 -13.71
C SER A 419 -14.85 8.46 -13.00
N GLY A 420 -15.17 9.72 -12.74
CA GLY A 420 -16.20 10.13 -11.81
C GLY A 420 -15.62 10.33 -10.41
N LEU A 421 -15.01 9.31 -9.81
CA LEU A 421 -14.51 9.39 -8.44
C LEU A 421 -13.33 10.37 -8.28
N LEU A 422 -12.41 10.38 -9.25
CA LEU A 422 -11.29 11.34 -9.31
C LEU A 422 -11.76 12.78 -9.25
N THR A 423 -12.70 13.16 -10.12
CA THR A 423 -13.15 14.56 -10.19
C THR A 423 -14.21 14.94 -9.18
N ASP A 424 -15.03 13.98 -8.73
CA ASP A 424 -16.23 14.27 -7.94
C ASP A 424 -16.04 14.07 -6.43
N PHE A 425 -15.06 13.24 -6.04
CA PHE A 425 -14.72 13.02 -4.63
C PHE A 425 -13.30 13.48 -4.30
N TYR A 426 -12.29 12.98 -5.00
CA TYR A 426 -10.89 13.24 -4.63
C TYR A 426 -10.45 14.67 -4.90
N ARG A 427 -10.74 15.20 -6.09
CA ARG A 427 -10.35 16.57 -6.47
C ARG A 427 -10.94 17.64 -5.54
N PRO A 428 -12.23 17.62 -5.15
CA PRO A 428 -12.78 18.59 -4.19
C PRO A 428 -12.06 18.61 -2.84
N ARG A 429 -11.60 17.45 -2.34
CA ARG A 429 -10.78 17.39 -1.11
C ARG A 429 -9.47 18.16 -1.28
N TRP A 430 -8.78 17.93 -2.40
CA TRP A 430 -7.54 18.62 -2.72
C TRP A 430 -7.75 20.12 -2.94
N GLU A 431 -8.81 20.53 -3.62
CA GLU A 431 -9.16 21.94 -3.80
C GLU A 431 -9.39 22.64 -2.46
N MET A 432 -10.07 22.00 -1.51
CA MET A 432 -10.27 22.52 -0.15
C MET A 432 -8.94 22.73 0.57
N PHE A 433 -8.08 21.71 0.59
CA PHE A 433 -6.77 21.78 1.25
C PHE A 433 -5.87 22.85 0.63
N LEU A 434 -5.72 22.83 -0.69
CA LEU A 434 -4.82 23.75 -1.40
C LEU A 434 -5.32 25.20 -1.38
N SER A 435 -6.64 25.42 -1.31
CA SER A 435 -7.21 26.76 -1.10
C SER A 435 -6.89 27.30 0.30
N ALA A 436 -6.93 26.45 1.33
CA ALA A 436 -6.53 26.83 2.67
C ALA A 436 -5.03 27.17 2.75
N LEU A 437 -4.17 26.40 2.08
CA LEU A 437 -2.74 26.71 1.97
C LEU A 437 -2.50 28.03 1.22
N SER A 438 -3.17 28.25 0.09
CA SER A 438 -3.08 29.52 -0.64
C SER A 438 -3.45 30.71 0.25
N ARG A 439 -4.54 30.60 1.03
CA ARG A 439 -4.95 31.64 1.98
C ARG A 439 -3.91 31.87 3.07
N ALA A 440 -3.30 30.81 3.58
CA ALA A 440 -2.22 30.93 4.56
C ALA A 440 -1.00 31.69 4.00
N LEU A 441 -0.64 31.46 2.73
CA LEU A 441 0.40 32.26 2.04
C LEU A 441 -0.02 33.71 1.83
N ASP A 442 -1.28 33.97 1.49
CA ASP A 442 -1.81 35.32 1.23
C ASP A 442 -1.87 36.18 2.51
N THR A 443 -2.26 35.57 3.63
CA THR A 443 -2.57 36.28 4.88
C THR A 443 -1.48 36.20 5.92
N GLY A 444 -0.56 35.24 5.79
CA GLY A 444 0.41 34.90 6.84
C GLY A 444 -0.18 34.17 8.05
N VAL A 445 -1.49 33.91 8.06
CA VAL A 445 -2.16 33.14 9.13
C VAL A 445 -1.91 31.65 8.91
N ALA A 446 -1.46 30.95 9.96
CA ALA A 446 -1.17 29.52 9.89
C ALA A 446 -2.42 28.68 9.54
N PHE A 447 -2.18 27.54 8.89
CA PHE A 447 -3.23 26.59 8.54
C PHE A 447 -3.95 26.02 9.78
N ASP A 448 -5.27 26.22 9.87
CA ASP A 448 -6.09 25.67 10.95
C ASP A 448 -6.44 24.20 10.66
N THR A 449 -5.66 23.30 11.24
CA THR A 449 -5.84 21.85 11.09
C THR A 449 -7.18 21.36 11.64
N SER A 450 -7.68 21.98 12.71
CA SER A 450 -8.93 21.54 13.35
C SER A 450 -10.15 21.94 12.53
N ALA A 451 -10.15 23.16 11.99
CA ALA A 451 -11.20 23.60 11.07
C ALA A 451 -11.19 22.78 9.78
N TYR A 452 -10.03 22.63 9.14
CA TYR A 452 -9.90 21.81 7.95
C TYR A 452 -10.42 20.38 8.16
N ARG A 453 -10.05 19.74 9.28
CA ARG A 453 -10.49 18.37 9.57
C ARG A 453 -12.01 18.25 9.73
N ARG A 454 -12.68 19.23 10.34
CA ARG A 454 -14.15 19.25 10.39
C ARG A 454 -14.76 19.41 9.01
N ASP A 455 -14.22 20.33 8.20
CA ASP A 455 -14.78 20.67 6.90
C ASP A 455 -14.61 19.52 5.88
N ILE A 456 -13.46 18.85 5.87
CA ILE A 456 -13.22 17.73 4.96
C ILE A 456 -14.09 16.52 5.30
N VAL A 457 -14.28 16.21 6.59
CA VAL A 457 -15.17 15.12 7.02
C VAL A 457 -16.61 15.42 6.61
N ALA A 458 -17.07 16.67 6.76
CA ALA A 458 -18.40 17.08 6.32
C ALA A 458 -18.57 16.96 4.79
N LEU A 459 -17.55 17.32 4.02
CA LEU A 459 -17.56 17.18 2.56
C LEU A 459 -17.64 15.70 2.15
N GLU A 460 -16.87 14.84 2.77
CA GLU A 460 -16.83 13.41 2.45
C GLU A 460 -18.14 12.69 2.84
N GLU A 461 -18.67 12.97 4.04
CA GLU A 461 -19.97 12.45 4.51
C GLU A 461 -21.13 12.94 3.62
N ALA A 462 -21.07 14.19 3.15
CA ALA A 462 -22.05 14.70 2.21
C ALA A 462 -21.99 13.92 0.88
N TRP A 463 -20.79 13.67 0.35
CA TRP A 463 -20.62 12.97 -0.93
C TRP A 463 -21.17 11.54 -0.90
N VAL A 464 -20.93 10.77 0.17
CA VAL A 464 -21.43 9.38 0.25
C VAL A 464 -22.95 9.30 0.36
N ARG A 465 -23.63 10.39 0.75
CA ARG A 465 -25.10 10.48 0.87
C ARG A 465 -25.79 10.99 -0.38
N GLN A 466 -25.04 11.45 -1.39
CA GLN A 466 -25.63 11.94 -2.62
C GLN A 466 -26.19 10.79 -3.46
N ASP A 467 -27.36 11.02 -4.04
CA ASP A 467 -28.04 10.07 -4.94
C ASP A 467 -27.80 10.45 -6.41
N ARG A 468 -26.52 10.51 -6.80
CA ARG A 468 -26.09 10.86 -8.16
C ARG A 468 -25.61 9.60 -8.92
N SER A 469 -25.99 9.52 -10.20
CA SER A 469 -25.52 8.49 -11.13
C SER A 469 -24.29 8.94 -11.92
N PHE A 470 -23.53 7.97 -12.43
CA PHE A 470 -22.33 8.18 -13.23
C PHE A 470 -22.37 7.33 -14.51
N PRO A 471 -21.64 7.72 -15.57
CA PRO A 471 -21.61 6.97 -16.83
C PRO A 471 -21.20 5.50 -16.63
N THR A 472 -21.95 4.57 -17.25
CA THR A 472 -21.68 3.12 -17.21
C THR A 472 -21.01 2.60 -18.49
N ALA A 473 -20.89 3.44 -19.51
CA ALA A 473 -20.25 3.14 -20.78
C ALA A 473 -18.99 4.01 -20.96
N PRO A 474 -17.91 3.45 -21.53
CA PRO A 474 -16.70 4.22 -21.81
C PRO A 474 -16.94 5.26 -22.91
N ARG A 475 -16.14 6.33 -22.89
CA ARG A 475 -16.13 7.39 -23.90
C ARG A 475 -14.70 7.77 -24.30
N GLY A 476 -14.51 8.11 -25.56
CA GLY A 476 -13.20 8.51 -26.10
C GLY A 476 -12.33 7.34 -26.56
N ASP A 477 -11.27 7.67 -27.30
CA ASP A 477 -10.32 6.69 -27.84
C ASP A 477 -9.06 6.61 -26.95
N SER A 478 -8.90 5.49 -26.24
CA SER A 478 -7.80 5.34 -25.27
C SER A 478 -6.40 5.55 -25.87
N VAL A 479 -6.15 5.11 -27.11
CA VAL A 479 -4.85 5.30 -27.78
C VAL A 479 -4.61 6.78 -28.09
N ALA A 480 -5.60 7.50 -28.63
CA ALA A 480 -5.50 8.93 -28.90
C ALA A 480 -5.29 9.75 -27.63
N VAL A 481 -6.02 9.45 -26.55
CA VAL A 481 -5.86 10.13 -25.25
C VAL A 481 -4.47 9.86 -24.68
N CYS A 482 -4.03 8.60 -24.64
CA CYS A 482 -2.67 8.24 -24.19
C CYS A 482 -1.59 8.98 -24.98
N ARG A 483 -1.74 9.09 -26.32
CA ARG A 483 -0.79 9.81 -27.16
C ARG A 483 -0.79 11.31 -26.89
N ARG A 484 -1.97 11.92 -26.64
CA ARG A 484 -2.08 13.34 -26.26
C ARG A 484 -1.39 13.59 -24.92
N LEU A 485 -1.66 12.77 -23.92
CA LEU A 485 -1.08 12.90 -22.58
C LEU A 485 0.42 12.63 -22.59
N LEU A 486 0.93 11.66 -23.36
CA LEU A 486 2.37 11.45 -23.51
C LEU A 486 3.05 12.70 -24.11
N ARG A 487 2.43 13.40 -25.07
CA ARG A 487 2.98 14.67 -25.57
C ARG A 487 2.99 15.77 -24.50
N ALA A 488 1.97 15.83 -23.65
CA ALA A 488 1.85 16.84 -22.61
C ALA A 488 2.83 16.61 -21.43
N TYR A 489 3.01 15.35 -21.03
CA TYR A 489 3.70 14.98 -19.79
C TYR A 489 4.99 14.18 -19.99
N GLY A 490 5.24 13.60 -21.17
CA GLY A 490 6.29 12.60 -21.40
C GLY A 490 7.70 13.04 -21.04
N SER A 491 8.03 14.32 -21.22
CA SER A 491 9.32 14.88 -20.81
C SER A 491 9.40 15.19 -19.31
N ARG A 492 8.26 15.36 -18.63
CA ARG A 492 8.17 15.69 -17.19
C ARG A 492 8.20 14.44 -16.32
N VAL A 493 7.47 13.39 -16.71
CA VAL A 493 7.38 12.13 -15.96
C VAL A 493 8.69 11.33 -15.93
N ARG A 494 9.68 11.68 -16.76
CA ARG A 494 11.00 11.06 -16.80
C ARG A 494 12.09 11.87 -16.13
N ARG A 495 11.75 13.03 -15.56
CA ARG A 495 12.70 13.86 -14.85
C ARG A 495 12.62 13.52 -13.36
N PRO A 496 13.76 13.48 -12.64
CA PRO A 496 13.74 13.49 -11.19
C PRO A 496 13.08 14.78 -10.68
N GLU A 497 12.66 14.79 -9.41
CA GLU A 497 12.04 15.97 -8.78
C GLU A 497 13.00 17.16 -8.72
N ALA A 498 14.30 16.87 -8.56
CA ALA A 498 15.38 17.84 -8.65
C ALA A 498 16.57 17.28 -9.45
N SER A 499 17.27 18.18 -10.14
CA SER A 499 18.58 17.91 -10.73
C SER A 499 19.57 18.93 -10.19
N SER A 500 20.64 18.45 -9.57
CA SER A 500 21.70 19.28 -8.99
C SER A 500 23.09 18.76 -9.42
N LEU A 501 24.17 19.36 -8.91
CA LEU A 501 25.54 18.92 -9.21
C LEU A 501 25.84 17.50 -8.71
N THR A 502 25.08 16.98 -7.73
CA THR A 502 25.28 15.64 -7.14
C THR A 502 24.45 14.56 -7.82
N THR A 503 23.40 14.91 -8.58
CA THR A 503 22.38 13.95 -9.03
C THR A 503 22.97 12.86 -9.92
N GLY A 504 22.78 11.60 -9.54
CA GLY A 504 23.25 10.41 -10.25
C GLY A 504 24.78 10.21 -10.23
N LYS A 505 25.51 10.96 -9.41
CA LYS A 505 26.97 10.85 -9.29
C LYS A 505 27.38 9.70 -8.36
N PRO A 506 28.59 9.13 -8.51
CA PRO A 506 29.07 8.08 -7.61
C PRO A 506 29.06 8.54 -6.16
N ALA A 507 28.37 7.78 -5.31
CA ALA A 507 28.24 8.06 -3.88
C ALA A 507 28.83 6.91 -3.06
N THR A 508 29.44 7.25 -1.93
CA THR A 508 29.94 6.32 -0.93
C THR A 508 29.48 6.75 0.46
N CYS A 509 29.57 5.84 1.42
CA CYS A 509 29.18 6.13 2.79
C CYS A 509 30.02 5.31 3.75
N SER A 510 29.93 5.67 5.03
CA SER A 510 30.60 4.98 6.12
C SER A 510 30.03 3.57 6.33
N HIS A 511 28.69 3.46 6.32
CA HIS A 511 27.93 2.21 6.35
C HIS A 511 26.53 2.42 5.74
N ALA A 512 25.89 1.35 5.25
CA ALA A 512 24.53 1.39 4.72
C ALA A 512 23.70 0.20 5.23
N LEU A 513 22.49 0.47 5.71
CA LEU A 513 21.52 -0.57 6.03
C LEU A 513 20.99 -1.25 4.75
N PRO A 514 20.64 -2.55 4.80
CA PRO A 514 20.08 -3.25 3.65
C PRO A 514 18.87 -2.51 3.05
N GLY A 515 18.91 -2.26 1.74
CA GLY A 515 17.86 -1.53 1.01
C GLY A 515 17.98 -0.01 1.02
N HIS A 516 18.96 0.55 1.73
CA HIS A 516 19.18 2.00 1.85
C HIS A 516 20.61 2.43 1.47
N PRO A 517 21.08 2.12 0.25
CA PRO A 517 22.44 2.38 -0.19
C PRO A 517 22.68 3.89 -0.43
N PRO A 518 23.94 4.35 -0.50
CA PRO A 518 24.28 5.78 -0.56
C PRO A 518 23.71 6.51 -1.77
N GLU A 519 23.50 5.83 -2.90
CA GLU A 519 23.00 6.45 -4.14
C GLU A 519 21.57 6.96 -4.01
N LEU A 520 20.80 6.48 -3.03
CA LEU A 520 19.46 7.00 -2.77
C LEU A 520 19.47 8.43 -2.22
N ALA A 521 20.59 8.92 -1.69
CA ALA A 521 20.70 10.30 -1.20
C ALA A 521 21.10 11.30 -2.30
N ASN A 522 21.26 10.86 -3.55
CA ASN A 522 21.52 11.76 -4.68
C ASN A 522 20.84 11.27 -5.98
N ASP A 523 19.71 10.58 -5.86
CA ASP A 523 18.97 10.05 -7.01
C ASP A 523 17.97 11.06 -7.61
N GLY A 524 17.82 12.22 -6.96
CA GLY A 524 16.97 13.33 -7.38
C GLY A 524 15.52 13.23 -6.90
N TRP A 525 15.20 12.32 -5.98
CA TRP A 525 13.86 12.07 -5.44
C TRP A 525 13.73 12.56 -3.99
N PHE A 526 13.75 13.88 -3.79
CA PHE A 526 13.78 14.49 -2.45
C PHE A 526 12.48 14.42 -1.64
N GLY A 527 11.35 14.14 -2.29
CA GLY A 527 10.03 14.08 -1.65
C GLY A 527 9.64 12.71 -1.13
N ASP A 528 10.42 11.67 -1.46
CA ASP A 528 10.12 10.30 -1.07
C ASP A 528 10.89 9.89 0.20
N THR A 529 10.25 9.97 1.36
CA THR A 529 10.85 9.58 2.65
C THR A 529 11.13 8.08 2.81
N GLN A 530 11.06 7.31 1.73
CA GLN A 530 11.36 5.87 1.70
C GLN A 530 12.51 5.57 0.72
N ARG A 531 12.94 6.59 -0.03
CA ARG A 531 14.18 6.62 -0.80
C ARG A 531 15.18 7.49 -0.05
N PHE A 532 16.05 6.83 0.71
CA PHE A 532 17.07 7.51 1.49
C PHE A 532 18.25 6.59 1.73
N TRP A 533 19.44 7.17 1.85
CA TRP A 533 20.55 6.50 2.49
C TRP A 533 20.30 6.41 3.99
N SER A 534 20.60 5.26 4.60
CA SER A 534 20.61 5.15 6.05
C SER A 534 21.70 4.28 6.64
N THR A 535 22.08 4.64 7.87
CA THR A 535 22.98 3.87 8.72
C THR A 535 22.51 3.92 10.18
N ASP A 536 23.10 3.11 11.05
CA ASP A 536 22.91 3.15 12.49
C ASP A 536 24.25 3.40 13.18
N VAL A 537 24.30 4.31 14.15
CA VAL A 537 25.55 4.65 14.85
C VAL A 537 26.12 3.53 15.72
N THR A 538 25.35 2.47 15.96
CA THR A 538 25.85 1.23 16.58
C THR A 538 26.71 0.41 15.63
N ALA A 539 26.51 0.54 14.31
CA ALA A 539 27.37 -0.05 13.29
C ALA A 539 28.55 0.86 12.94
N ASP A 540 28.33 2.18 12.92
CA ASP A 540 29.37 3.16 12.67
C ASP A 540 29.17 4.47 13.47
N PRO A 541 29.98 4.73 14.51
CA PRO A 541 29.87 5.92 15.35
C PRO A 541 30.04 7.26 14.60
N GLU A 542 30.75 7.26 13.47
CA GLU A 542 31.04 8.44 12.66
C GLU A 542 30.28 8.40 11.34
N ALA A 543 28.95 8.39 11.41
CA ALA A 543 28.10 8.29 10.24
C ALA A 543 28.31 9.45 9.22
N TRP A 544 28.83 9.11 8.04
CA TRP A 544 29.02 10.04 6.93
C TRP A 544 28.56 9.49 5.58
N TRP A 545 28.17 10.41 4.70
CA TRP A 545 27.86 10.18 3.29
C TRP A 545 28.71 11.09 2.40
N GLN A 546 29.13 10.61 1.23
CA GLN A 546 30.00 11.34 0.33
C GLN A 546 29.62 11.14 -1.14
N VAL A 547 29.82 12.18 -1.96
CA VAL A 547 29.68 12.10 -3.42
C VAL A 547 30.95 12.58 -4.13
N ASP A 548 31.35 11.87 -5.19
CA ASP A 548 32.36 12.31 -6.15
C ASP A 548 31.68 13.06 -7.30
N LEU A 549 31.90 14.36 -7.42
CA LEU A 549 31.44 15.20 -8.52
C LEU A 549 32.18 14.91 -9.84
N GLU A 550 33.09 13.93 -9.83
CA GLU A 550 33.94 13.39 -10.91
C GLU A 550 35.02 14.35 -11.41
N LYS A 551 34.79 15.66 -11.30
CA LYS A 551 35.73 16.72 -11.63
C LYS A 551 35.62 17.91 -10.66
N PRO A 552 36.70 18.68 -10.46
CA PRO A 552 36.66 19.90 -9.67
C PRO A 552 35.57 20.88 -10.17
N THR A 553 34.54 21.05 -9.37
CA THR A 553 33.33 21.82 -9.67
C THR A 553 33.17 22.93 -8.63
N THR A 554 32.65 24.09 -9.04
CA THR A 554 32.37 25.17 -8.08
C THR A 554 31.11 24.83 -7.31
N VAL A 555 31.17 24.87 -5.98
CA VAL A 555 30.02 24.66 -5.08
C VAL A 555 29.98 25.82 -4.09
N GLY A 556 28.82 26.46 -3.94
CA GLY A 556 28.55 27.53 -2.97
C GLY A 556 27.34 27.25 -2.07
N ARG A 557 26.49 26.32 -2.49
CA ARG A 557 25.27 25.97 -1.78
C ARG A 557 25.02 24.48 -1.79
N VAL A 558 24.59 23.95 -0.65
CA VAL A 558 24.17 22.57 -0.47
C VAL A 558 22.83 22.56 0.25
N VAL A 559 21.86 21.83 -0.29
CA VAL A 559 20.56 21.61 0.35
C VAL A 559 20.51 20.17 0.83
N LEU A 560 20.32 19.98 2.14
CA LEU A 560 20.24 18.66 2.78
C LEU A 560 18.79 18.35 3.14
N VAL A 561 18.20 17.36 2.47
CA VAL A 561 16.87 16.84 2.80
C VAL A 561 17.04 15.60 3.66
N PHE A 562 16.71 15.74 4.95
CA PHE A 562 16.72 14.62 5.90
C PHE A 562 15.38 13.88 5.88
N TYR A 563 15.28 12.75 6.57
CA TYR A 563 13.97 12.13 6.78
C TYR A 563 13.04 13.10 7.55
N PHE A 564 11.88 13.43 6.97
CA PHE A 564 10.95 14.44 7.48
C PHE A 564 9.53 13.91 7.82
N GLY A 565 9.39 12.59 8.02
CA GLY A 565 8.11 11.95 8.33
C GLY A 565 7.58 12.17 9.76
N ASP A 566 8.33 12.83 10.64
CA ASP A 566 7.94 13.11 12.04
C ASP A 566 8.48 14.48 12.52
N ARG A 567 8.74 14.65 13.82
CA ARG A 567 9.24 15.90 14.41
C ARG A 567 10.74 15.92 14.69
N ARG A 568 11.50 15.00 14.09
CA ARG A 568 12.94 14.88 14.34
C ARG A 568 13.76 16.07 13.81
N THR A 569 14.92 16.26 14.42
CA THR A 569 15.95 17.23 14.04
C THR A 569 17.29 16.51 13.85
N TYR A 570 18.17 17.11 13.06
CA TYR A 570 19.49 16.56 12.74
C TYR A 570 20.58 17.58 12.99
N GLY A 571 21.70 17.13 13.57
CA GLY A 571 22.96 17.87 13.58
C GLY A 571 23.86 17.35 12.47
N TYR A 572 24.52 18.25 11.74
CA TYR A 572 25.27 17.90 10.53
C TYR A 572 26.46 18.83 10.25
N THR A 573 27.41 18.36 9.46
CA THR A 573 28.43 19.21 8.81
C THR A 573 28.44 18.95 7.32
N VAL A 574 28.84 19.96 6.55
CA VAL A 574 29.14 19.84 5.12
C VAL A 574 30.62 20.14 4.94
N GLU A 575 31.32 19.23 4.30
CA GLU A 575 32.75 19.29 4.07
C GLU A 575 33.05 19.13 2.57
N THR A 576 34.09 19.80 2.09
CA THR A 576 34.50 19.74 0.68
C THR A 576 35.94 19.31 0.57
N SER A 577 36.27 18.55 -0.47
CA SER A 577 37.64 18.13 -0.77
C SER A 577 37.93 18.14 -2.27
N ARG A 578 39.20 18.33 -2.65
CA ARG A 578 39.66 18.18 -4.04
C ARG A 578 40.25 16.81 -4.34
N ASP A 579 40.78 16.13 -3.31
CA ASP A 579 41.54 14.87 -3.43
C ASP A 579 40.81 13.66 -2.82
N GLY A 580 39.77 13.89 -2.01
CA GLY A 580 39.02 12.83 -1.33
C GLY A 580 39.72 12.29 -0.09
N GLN A 581 40.82 12.93 0.34
CA GLN A 581 41.61 12.56 1.51
C GLN A 581 41.55 13.66 2.58
N SER A 582 41.77 14.91 2.18
CA SER A 582 41.75 16.07 3.07
C SER A 582 40.45 16.86 2.86
N PHE A 583 39.66 16.98 3.93
CA PHE A 583 38.36 17.64 3.91
C PHE A 583 38.42 18.95 4.68
N GLU A 584 37.86 20.00 4.06
CA GLU A 584 37.69 21.32 4.67
C GLU A 584 36.23 21.54 5.01
N LEU A 585 35.96 22.02 6.23
CA LEU A 585 34.62 22.39 6.65
C LEU A 585 34.08 23.54 5.78
N ALA A 586 32.93 23.32 5.16
CA ALA A 586 32.22 24.30 4.36
C ALA A 586 31.03 24.90 5.10
N TYR A 587 30.32 24.08 5.89
CA TYR A 587 29.20 24.51 6.72
C TYR A 587 29.13 23.68 8.01
N ASP A 588 28.87 24.35 9.15
CA ASP A 588 28.72 23.72 10.47
C ASP A 588 27.30 23.90 10.99
N GLY A 589 26.53 22.81 11.00
CA GLY A 589 25.16 22.74 11.50
C GLY A 589 25.01 21.73 12.64
N ARG A 590 26.08 21.46 13.42
CA ARG A 590 26.05 20.41 14.45
C ARG A 590 25.01 20.67 15.54
N ASP A 591 24.78 21.94 15.86
CA ASP A 591 23.81 22.39 16.87
C ASP A 591 22.42 22.69 16.27
N ASN A 592 22.14 22.31 15.02
CA ASN A 592 20.86 22.60 14.37
C ASN A 592 19.65 21.97 15.08
N GLU A 593 18.76 22.79 15.63
CA GLU A 593 17.51 22.31 16.25
C GLU A 593 16.28 22.48 15.35
N GLU A 594 16.46 22.90 14.09
CA GLU A 594 15.35 23.02 13.16
C GLU A 594 14.80 21.64 12.78
N ARG A 595 13.47 21.55 12.74
CA ARG A 595 12.74 20.35 12.32
C ARG A 595 13.09 20.01 10.88
N ALA A 596 13.35 18.74 10.60
CA ALA A 596 13.50 18.26 9.23
C ALA A 596 12.18 18.44 8.44
N THR A 597 12.25 19.08 7.28
CA THR A 597 11.13 19.26 6.35
C THR A 597 11.55 18.94 4.91
N ILE A 598 10.57 18.89 4.00
CA ILE A 598 10.82 18.61 2.58
C ILE A 598 11.60 19.74 1.87
N ALA A 599 11.58 20.96 2.41
CA ALA A 599 12.42 22.06 1.90
C ALA A 599 13.93 21.80 2.10
N GLY A 600 14.31 21.00 3.09
CA GLY A 600 15.70 20.73 3.45
C GLY A 600 16.40 21.91 4.13
N ALA A 601 17.57 21.63 4.71
CA ALA A 601 18.45 22.66 5.27
C ALA A 601 19.27 23.33 4.16
N ASP A 602 19.18 24.66 4.04
CA ASP A 602 19.90 25.46 3.02
C ASP A 602 21.27 25.91 3.55
N CYS A 603 22.31 25.13 3.25
CA CYS A 603 23.69 25.39 3.65
C CYS A 603 24.39 26.26 2.59
N ARG A 604 24.64 27.54 2.91
CA ARG A 604 25.34 28.47 2.02
C ARG A 604 26.73 28.81 2.55
N PHE A 605 27.71 28.85 1.67
CA PHE A 605 29.10 29.18 1.98
C PHE A 605 29.80 29.81 0.79
N ALA A 606 30.99 30.40 1.01
CA ALA A 606 31.75 31.02 -0.07
C ALA A 606 32.05 30.00 -1.19
N PRO A 607 31.68 30.28 -2.47
CA PRO A 607 31.87 29.35 -3.57
C PRO A 607 33.32 28.88 -3.71
N ARG A 608 33.52 27.57 -3.76
CA ARG A 608 34.86 26.95 -3.78
C ARG A 608 34.91 25.78 -4.75
N LYS A 609 36.11 25.46 -5.24
CA LYS A 609 36.34 24.28 -6.09
C LYS A 609 36.46 23.03 -5.25
N ALA A 610 35.52 22.10 -5.41
CA ALA A 610 35.49 20.80 -4.77
C ALA A 610 35.29 19.70 -5.83
N ARG A 611 35.90 18.54 -5.61
CA ARG A 611 35.57 17.30 -6.33
C ARG A 611 34.70 16.40 -5.46
N TYR A 612 34.94 16.37 -4.16
CA TYR A 612 34.17 15.57 -3.22
C TYR A 612 33.40 16.48 -2.27
N LEU A 613 32.18 16.07 -1.96
CA LEU A 613 31.33 16.64 -0.93
C LEU A 613 31.05 15.55 0.10
N ARG A 614 31.23 15.84 1.39
CA ARG A 614 30.91 14.93 2.48
C ARG A 614 29.92 15.58 3.44
N VAL A 615 28.95 14.80 3.88
CA VAL A 615 27.96 15.16 4.91
C VAL A 615 28.16 14.22 6.08
N THR A 616 28.48 14.77 7.25
CA THR A 616 28.66 13.99 8.49
C THR A 616 27.49 14.28 9.42
N LEU A 617 26.91 13.25 10.02
CA LEU A 617 25.67 13.32 10.82
C LEU A 617 25.90 12.90 12.28
N PRO A 618 26.46 13.77 13.13
CA PRO A 618 26.71 13.43 14.53
C PRO A 618 25.43 13.17 15.34
N ARG A 619 24.30 13.82 15.00
CA ARG A 619 23.08 13.77 15.83
C ARG A 619 21.79 13.55 15.03
N ASN A 620 20.90 12.73 15.59
CA ASN A 620 19.48 12.62 15.24
C ASN A 620 18.69 12.63 16.57
N SER A 621 17.64 13.44 16.68
CA SER A 621 16.87 13.59 17.92
C SER A 621 15.92 12.42 18.22
N ALA A 622 15.63 11.55 17.25
CA ALA A 622 14.60 10.52 17.39
C ALA A 622 15.15 9.12 17.69
N ASN A 623 16.31 8.75 17.15
CA ASN A 623 16.90 7.42 17.29
C ASN A 623 18.39 7.37 16.90
N THR A 624 18.98 6.18 16.97
CA THR A 624 20.37 5.87 16.58
C THR A 624 20.61 5.92 15.07
N GLY A 625 19.56 5.89 14.25
CA GLY A 625 19.68 5.94 12.80
C GLY A 625 20.14 7.31 12.29
N ARG A 626 20.76 7.33 11.11
CA ARG A 626 21.10 8.53 10.33
C ARG A 626 20.52 8.37 8.94
N HIS A 627 19.93 9.43 8.40
CA HIS A 627 19.09 9.35 7.22
C HIS A 627 19.26 10.60 6.34
N LEU A 628 19.60 10.42 5.07
CA LEU A 628 19.56 11.48 4.05
C LEU A 628 18.64 11.02 2.92
N VAL A 629 17.56 11.78 2.71
CA VAL A 629 16.65 11.59 1.59
C VAL A 629 17.31 12.12 0.32
N GLU A 630 17.87 13.34 0.36
CA GLU A 630 18.56 13.91 -0.80
C GLU A 630 19.62 14.93 -0.36
N VAL A 631 20.75 14.97 -1.08
CA VAL A 631 21.81 15.97 -0.95
C VAL A 631 21.98 16.64 -2.30
N MET A 632 21.60 17.91 -2.40
CA MET A 632 21.69 18.68 -3.65
C MET A 632 22.75 19.77 -3.53
N ALA A 633 23.66 19.86 -4.51
CA ALA A 633 24.69 20.92 -4.54
C ALA A 633 24.51 21.84 -5.75
N TYR A 634 24.82 23.12 -5.55
CA TYR A 634 24.68 24.19 -6.53
C TYR A 634 25.92 25.12 -6.53
N PRO A 635 26.26 25.75 -7.66
CA PRO A 635 27.44 26.59 -7.77
C PRO A 635 27.32 27.94 -7.05
N GLU A 636 26.11 28.47 -6.88
CA GLU A 636 25.82 29.76 -6.25
C GLU A 636 25.91 29.80 -4.73
#